data_AF-A0A3D3ADM3-F1
#
_entry.id   AF-A0A3D3ADM3-F1
#
_cell.length_a   1.000
_cell.length_b   1.000
_cell.length_c   1.000
_cell.angle_alpha   90.00
_cell.angle_beta   90.00
_cell.angle_gamma   90.00
#
_symmetry.space_group_name_H-M   'P 1'
#
loop_
_entity.id
_entity.type
_entity.pdbx_description
1 polymer ?
#
loop_
_entity_poly.entity_id
_entity_poly.type
_entity_poly.pdbx_seq_one_letter_code
_entity_poly.pdbx_strand_id
1 'polypeptide(L)' 'DEVIAKINFNNEYSKRAFKKLGFTEDKELSKEIQYSLSMKDFLEQVS' A
#
# COMPACT_ATOMS: atom_id res chain seq x y z
N ASP A 1 -14.04 -5.06 -3.54
CA ASP A 1 -12.73 -5.68 -3.82
C ASP A 1 -11.62 -4.70 -3.47
N GLU A 2 -10.61 -5.18 -2.75
CA GLU A 2 -9.52 -4.39 -2.17
C GLU A 2 -8.21 -5.15 -2.42
N VAL A 3 -7.14 -4.44 -2.78
CA VAL A 3 -5.80 -5.03 -2.84
C VAL A 3 -5.05 -4.69 -1.57
N ILE A 4 -4.54 -5.74 -0.93
CA ILE A 4 -3.84 -5.68 0.35
C ILE A 4 -2.36 -5.98 0.12
N ALA A 5 -1.50 -5.02 0.44
CA ALA A 5 -0.05 -5.16 0.39
C ALA A 5 0.55 -5.13 1.80
N LYS A 6 1.46 -6.06 2.09
CA LYS A 6 2.20 -6.13 3.37
C LYS A 6 3.66 -5.76 3.13
N ILE A 7 4.16 -4.75 3.83
CA ILE A 7 5.56 -4.33 3.72
C ILE A 7 6.23 -4.21 5.07
N ASN A 8 7.55 -4.35 5.11
CA ASN A 8 8.32 -4.16 6.33
C ASN A 8 8.26 -2.69 6.80
N PHE A 9 8.03 -2.49 8.10
CA PHE A 9 7.92 -1.17 8.71
C PHE A 9 9.17 -0.29 8.53
N ASN A 10 10.36 -0.84 8.39
CA ASN A 10 11.58 -0.03 8.25
C ASN A 10 11.91 0.34 6.79
N ASN A 11 11.13 -0.14 5.81
CA ASN A 11 11.40 0.11 4.41
C ASN A 11 10.72 1.39 3.91
N GLU A 12 11.35 2.52 4.21
CA GLU A 12 10.89 3.87 3.81
C GLU A 12 10.75 4.04 2.30
N TYR A 13 11.56 3.35 1.49
CA TYR A 13 11.44 3.40 0.03
C TYR A 13 10.13 2.80 -0.43
N SER A 14 9.80 1.60 0.05
CA SER A 14 8.54 0.93 -0.26
C SER A 14 7.36 1.77 0.21
N LYS A 15 7.35 2.26 1.46
CA LYS A 15 6.26 3.13 1.97
C LYS A 15 5.95 4.30 1.04
N ARG A 16 6.99 4.99 0.56
CA ARG A 16 6.83 6.13 -0.37
C ARG A 16 6.26 5.67 -1.72
N ALA A 17 6.72 4.55 -2.26
CA ALA A 17 6.19 4.01 -3.51
C ALA A 17 4.71 3.62 -3.40
N PHE A 18 4.32 2.92 -2.33
CA PHE A 18 2.93 2.53 -2.08
C PHE A 18 2.03 3.75 -1.85
N LYS A 19 2.47 4.73 -1.04
CA LYS A 19 1.72 5.98 -0.83
C LYS A 19 1.55 6.78 -2.13
N LYS A 20 2.54 6.80 -3.01
CA LYS A 20 2.46 7.46 -4.33
C LYS A 20 1.42 6.79 -5.24
N LEU A 21 1.23 5.48 -5.11
CA LEU A 21 0.24 4.70 -5.85
C LEU A 21 -1.17 4.79 -5.23
N GLY A 22 -1.35 5.57 -4.16
CA GLY A 22 -2.65 5.80 -3.53
C GLY A 22 -2.99 4.82 -2.42
N PHE A 23 -2.06 3.95 -2.02
CA PHE A 23 -2.34 3.03 -0.93
C PHE A 23 -2.45 3.77 0.42
N THR A 24 -3.44 3.41 1.21
CA THR A 24 -3.67 3.92 2.57
C THR A 24 -3.23 2.93 3.63
N GLU A 25 -2.67 3.41 4.74
CA GLU A 25 -2.32 2.57 5.88
C GLU A 25 -3.59 2.03 6.53
N ASP A 26 -3.75 0.72 6.51
CA ASP A 26 -4.92 0.02 7.05
C ASP A 26 -4.67 -0.43 8.50
N LYS A 27 -3.45 -0.95 8.78
CA LYS A 27 -3.07 -1.38 10.13
C LYS A 27 -1.56 -1.42 10.33
N GLU A 28 -1.07 -0.87 11.43
CA GLU A 28 0.28 -1.16 11.93
C GLU A 28 0.28 -2.56 12.60
N LEU A 29 0.89 -3.53 11.93
CA LEU A 29 1.29 -4.79 12.58
C LEU A 29 2.69 -4.60 13.14
N SER A 30 3.01 -5.28 14.24
CA SER A 30 4.18 -5.03 15.10
C SER A 30 5.55 -5.06 14.39
N LYS A 31 5.62 -5.47 13.12
CA LYS A 31 6.79 -5.41 12.22
C LYS A 31 6.45 -5.13 10.75
N GLU A 32 5.17 -4.95 10.42
CA GLU A 32 4.68 -4.86 9.03
C GLU A 32 3.60 -3.78 8.92
N ILE A 33 3.63 -2.97 7.86
CA ILE A 33 2.55 -2.04 7.54
C ILE A 33 1.69 -2.69 6.46
N GLN A 34 0.39 -2.70 6.68
CA GLN A 34 -0.59 -3.08 5.68
C GLN A 34 -1.10 -1.84 4.94
N TYR A 35 -1.03 -1.89 3.62
CA TYR A 35 -1.48 -0.84 2.72
C TYR A 35 -2.64 -1.38 1.88
N SER A 36 -3.68 -0.56 1.67
CA SER A 36 -4.79 -0.92 0.78
C SER A 36 -5.07 0.11 -0.32
N LEU A 37 -5.45 -0.39 -1.50
CA LEU A 37 -5.84 0.40 -2.68
C LEU A 37 -7.08 -0.22 -3.33
N SER A 38 -8.01 0.61 -3.80
CA SER A 38 -9.19 0.13 -4.52
C SER A 38 -8.82 -0.39 -5.92
N MET A 39 -9.58 -1.35 -6.45
CA MET A 39 -9.38 -1.85 -7.83
C MET A 39 -9.59 -0.84 -8.93
N LYS A 40 -10.43 0.15 -8.68
CA LYS A 40 -10.55 1.25 -9.62
C LYS A 40 -9.25 2.05 -9.69
N ASP A 41 -8.72 2.47 -8.54
CA ASP A 41 -7.54 3.33 -8.49
C ASP A 41 -6.27 2.60 -8.96
N PHE A 42 -6.18 1.29 -8.70
CA PHE A 42 -5.08 0.47 -9.20
C PHE A 42 -5.07 0.44 -10.74
N LEU A 43 -6.22 0.18 -11.37
CA LEU A 43 -6.31 0.08 -12.82
C LEU A 43 -5.94 1.41 -13.50
N GLU A 44 -6.27 2.55 -12.91
CA GLU A 44 -5.89 3.87 -13.42
C GLU A 44 -4.37 4.13 -13.43
N GLN A 45 -3.57 3.43 -12.61
CA GLN A 45 -2.11 3.60 -12.53
C GLN A 45 -1.31 2.69 -13.48
N VAL A 46 -1.92 1.63 -14.03
CA VAL A 46 -1.25 0.66 -14.93
C VAL A 46 -1.76 0.70 -16.37
N SER A 47 -2.78 1.52 -16.65
CA SER A 47 -3.36 1.73 -17.97
C SER A 47 -2.63 2.78 -18.79
#